data_AF-A0A3M9YSP5-F1
#
_entry.id   AF-A0A3M9YSP5-F1
#
_cell.length_a   1.000
_cell.length_b   1.000
_cell.length_c   1.000
_cell.angle_alpha   90.00
_cell.angle_beta   90.00
_cell.angle_gamma   90.00
#
_symmetry.space_group_name_H-M   'P 1'
#
loop_
_entity.id
_entity.type
_entity.pdbx_description
1 polymer ?
#
loop_
_entity_poly.entity_id
_entity_poly.type
_entity_poly.pdbx_seq_one_letter_code
_entity_poly.pdbx_strand_id
1 'polypeptide(L)'
;MSTFTNLAAAYRELGALRFTVIVGGTITVILALAAVFTLLAERIDWPGAYGFQCQRKCFFEYMWHSPKLLKGGSGDELALFALIWFVPFVAAAIAIPVLLLRWLKRRREGIRPMDRGSR
;
A
#
# COMPACT_ATOMS: atom_id res chain seq x y z
N MET A 1 -16.87 6.36 17.85
CA MET A 1 -16.27 6.71 19.16
C MET A 1 -15.21 5.71 19.65
N SER A 2 -15.30 4.42 19.32
CA SER A 2 -14.29 3.39 19.68
C SER A 2 -12.90 3.59 19.05
N THR A 3 -12.80 4.29 17.92
CA THR A 3 -11.52 4.55 17.24
C THR A 3 -10.61 5.47 18.06
N PHE A 4 -11.18 6.48 18.72
CA PHE A 4 -10.42 7.44 19.52
C PHE A 4 -9.91 6.85 20.83
N THR A 5 -10.71 5.98 21.49
CA THR A 5 -10.28 5.27 22.70
C THR A 5 -9.17 4.26 22.39
N ASN A 6 -9.22 3.57 21.25
CA ASN A 6 -8.13 2.68 20.81
C ASN A 6 -6.85 3.44 20.45
N LEU A 7 -6.96 4.64 19.87
CA LEU A 7 -5.81 5.52 19.62
C LEU A 7 -5.16 5.99 20.93
N ALA A 8 -5.97 6.38 21.92
CA ALA A 8 -5.48 6.79 23.23
C ALA A 8 -4.83 5.64 24.01
N ALA A 9 -5.33 4.41 23.85
CA ALA A 9 -4.71 3.21 24.40
C ALA A 9 -3.36 2.89 23.73
N ALA A 10 -3.30 2.94 22.39
CA ALA A 10 -2.06 2.76 21.64
C ALA A 10 -1.00 3.83 21.98
N TYR A 11 -1.43 5.08 22.21
CA TYR A 11 -0.56 6.18 22.65
C TYR A 11 0.06 5.92 24.04
N ARG A 12 -0.70 5.33 24.96
CA ARG A 12 -0.22 4.96 26.31
C ARG A 12 0.72 3.76 26.30
N GLU A 13 0.48 2.76 25.46
CA GLU A 13 1.33 1.55 25.40
C GLU A 13 2.65 1.75 24.64
N LEU A 14 2.66 2.47 23.52
CA LEU A 14 3.89 2.70 22.75
C LEU A 14 4.75 3.83 23.33
N GLY A 15 4.17 4.70 24.16
CA GLY A 15 4.80 5.93 24.64
C GLY A 15 4.70 7.04 23.60
N ALA A 16 4.40 8.25 24.08
CA ALA A 16 4.16 9.45 23.27
C ALA A 16 5.19 9.66 22.15
N LEU A 17 6.47 9.44 22.47
CA LEU A 17 7.59 9.67 21.56
C LEU A 17 7.65 8.66 20.40
N ARG A 18 7.36 7.37 20.65
CA ARG A 18 7.35 6.36 19.57
C ARG A 18 6.13 6.53 18.69
N PHE A 19 4.99 6.87 19.29
CA PHE A 19 3.77 7.12 18.55
C PHE A 19 3.90 8.32 17.61
N THR A 20 4.44 9.45 18.08
CA THR A 20 4.64 10.64 17.24
C THR A 20 5.67 10.39 16.14
N VAL A 21 6.73 9.64 16.42
CA VAL A 21 7.73 9.27 15.38
C VAL A 21 7.12 8.37 14.32
N ILE A 22 6.37 7.33 14.70
CA ILE A 22 5.75 6.41 13.74
C ILE A 22 4.67 7.14 12.94
N VAL A 23 3.71 7.77 13.61
CA VAL A 23 2.58 8.44 12.93
C VAL A 23 3.06 9.64 12.15
N GLY A 24 3.85 10.51 12.78
CA GLY A 24 4.45 11.68 12.13
C GLY A 24 5.30 11.28 10.94
N GLY A 25 6.22 10.32 11.12
CA GLY A 25 7.06 9.82 10.05
C GLY A 25 6.25 9.24 8.89
N THR A 26 5.21 8.45 9.17
CA THR A 26 4.33 7.89 8.13
C THR A 26 3.61 9.00 7.36
N ILE A 27 3.06 9.99 8.06
CA ILE A 27 2.39 11.14 7.43
C ILE A 27 3.38 11.94 6.57
N THR A 28 4.59 12.22 7.08
CA THR A 28 5.62 12.94 6.33
C THR A 28 6.00 12.22 5.05
N VAL A 29 6.18 10.90 5.10
CA VAL A 29 6.49 10.09 3.91
C VAL A 29 5.34 10.12 2.91
N ILE A 30 4.09 10.01 3.37
CA ILE A 30 2.91 10.09 2.50
C ILE A 30 2.84 11.45 1.79
N LEU A 31 3.05 12.54 2.54
CA LEU A 31 3.03 13.90 1.98
C LEU A 31 4.17 14.12 0.98
N ALA A 32 5.38 13.64 1.29
CA ALA A 32 6.52 13.71 0.37
C ALA A 32 6.24 12.95 -0.93
N LEU A 33 5.70 11.73 -0.85
CA LEU A 33 5.31 10.94 -2.03
C LEU A 33 4.24 11.66 -2.87
N ALA A 34 3.23 12.24 -2.21
CA ALA A 34 2.19 13.00 -2.90
C ALA A 34 2.75 14.22 -3.64
N ALA A 35 3.68 14.96 -3.01
CA ALA A 35 4.33 16.11 -3.63
C ALA A 35 5.20 15.71 -4.84
N VAL A 36 5.96 14.61 -4.73
CA VAL A 36 6.73 14.08 -5.86
C VAL A 36 5.79 13.66 -6.99
N PHE A 37 4.68 12.99 -6.66
CA PHE A 37 3.67 12.60 -7.66
C PHE A 37 3.11 13.81 -8.40
N THR A 38 2.72 14.88 -7.69
CA THR A 38 2.18 16.10 -8.32
C THR A 38 3.21 16.78 -9.21
N LEU A 39 4.46 16.89 -8.77
CA LEU A 39 5.53 17.51 -9.56
C LEU A 39 5.84 16.73 -10.84
N LEU A 40 5.87 15.40 -10.76
CA LEU A 40 6.09 14.55 -11.93
C LEU A 40 4.89 14.60 -12.86
N ALA A 41 3.67 14.56 -12.31
CA ALA A 41 2.45 14.64 -13.09
C ALA A 41 2.34 15.96 -13.85
N GLU A 42 2.67 17.10 -13.22
CA GLU A 42 2.72 18.40 -13.89
C GLU A 42 3.77 18.46 -15.01
N ARG A 43 4.95 17.87 -14.80
CA ARG A 43 6.04 17.87 -15.80
C ARG A 43 5.68 17.16 -17.11
N ILE A 44 4.95 16.05 -17.01
CA ILE A 44 4.54 15.25 -18.18
C ILE A 44 3.09 15.51 -18.60
N ASP A 45 2.47 16.55 -18.02
CA ASP A 45 1.06 16.92 -18.20
C ASP A 45 0.08 15.73 -18.03
N TRP A 46 0.39 14.85 -17.07
CA TRP A 46 -0.45 13.73 -16.69
C TRP A 46 -1.60 14.19 -15.80
N PRO A 47 -2.85 13.76 -16.03
CA PRO A 47 -3.30 12.79 -17.04
C PRO A 47 -3.75 13.39 -18.39
N GLY A 48 -3.74 14.73 -18.51
CA GLY A 48 -4.30 15.48 -19.63
C GLY A 48 -3.70 15.10 -21.00
N ALA A 49 -2.37 15.07 -21.10
CA ALA A 49 -1.64 14.70 -22.31
C ALA A 49 -1.95 13.27 -22.81
N TYR A 50 -2.46 12.41 -21.93
CA TYR A 50 -2.75 11.01 -22.23
C TYR A 50 -4.24 10.75 -22.53
N GLY A 51 -5.03 11.83 -22.61
CA GLY A 51 -6.39 11.84 -23.12
C GLY A 51 -7.44 11.30 -22.14
N PHE A 52 -7.18 11.35 -20.84
CA PHE A 52 -8.18 10.96 -19.85
C PHE A 52 -8.26 11.96 -18.69
N GLN A 53 -9.47 12.18 -18.21
CA GLN A 53 -9.74 13.02 -17.05
C GLN A 53 -10.39 12.15 -15.99
N CYS A 54 -9.79 12.10 -14.80
CA CYS A 54 -10.45 11.44 -13.69
C CYS A 54 -11.52 12.36 -13.09
N GLN A 55 -12.74 11.86 -12.95
CA GLN A 55 -13.77 12.50 -12.13
C GLN A 55 -14.10 11.73 -10.84
N ARG A 56 -13.96 10.40 -10.82
CA ARG A 56 -14.20 9.56 -9.63
C ARG A 56 -13.22 8.37 -9.61
N LYS A 57 -12.78 7.98 -8.41
CA LYS A 57 -11.86 6.83 -8.19
C LYS A 57 -10.53 6.92 -8.97
N CYS A 58 -9.92 8.10 -8.96
CA CYS A 58 -8.72 8.40 -9.75
C CYS A 58 -7.59 7.39 -9.59
N PHE A 59 -7.41 6.85 -8.40
CA PHE A 59 -6.37 5.87 -8.16
C PHE A 59 -6.49 4.64 -9.07
N PHE A 60 -7.70 4.08 -9.23
CA PHE A 60 -7.92 2.91 -10.08
C PHE A 60 -7.80 3.26 -11.56
N GLU A 61 -8.32 4.42 -11.96
CA GLU A 61 -8.23 4.91 -13.34
C GLU A 61 -6.77 5.16 -13.74
N TYR A 62 -5.99 5.77 -12.84
CA TYR A 62 -4.55 6.02 -13.02
C TYR A 62 -3.78 4.71 -13.12
N MET A 63 -4.09 3.71 -12.29
CA MET A 63 -3.53 2.37 -12.44
C MET A 63 -3.90 1.73 -13.78
N TRP A 64 -5.16 1.81 -14.20
CA TRP A 64 -5.64 1.20 -15.45
C TRP A 64 -4.97 1.80 -16.68
N HIS A 65 -4.75 3.12 -16.68
CA HIS A 65 -4.07 3.82 -17.77
C HIS A 65 -2.55 3.90 -17.61
N SER A 66 -1.99 3.51 -16.47
CA SER A 66 -0.55 3.49 -16.21
C SER A 66 0.30 2.77 -17.26
N PRO A 67 -0.15 1.71 -17.98
CA PRO A 67 0.67 1.09 -19.02
C PRO A 67 0.99 2.02 -20.19
N LYS A 68 0.25 3.12 -20.38
CA LYS A 68 0.57 4.14 -21.39
C LYS A 68 1.89 4.87 -21.05
N LEU A 69 2.22 5.02 -19.77
CA LEU A 69 3.47 5.63 -19.31
C LEU A 69 4.70 4.80 -19.74
N LEU A 70 4.55 3.49 -19.90
CA LEU A 70 5.65 2.62 -20.33
C LEU A 70 5.99 2.77 -21.83
N LYS A 71 5.15 3.46 -22.61
CA LYS A 71 5.35 3.61 -24.06
C LYS A 71 6.22 4.80 -24.45
N GLY A 72 6.24 5.88 -23.65
CA GLY A 72 7.05 7.06 -23.93
C GLY A 72 8.52 6.87 -23.54
N GLY A 73 8.80 5.99 -22.58
CA GLY A 73 10.15 5.57 -22.21
C GLY A 73 10.98 6.66 -21.50
N SER A 74 10.37 7.77 -21.09
CA SER A 74 11.07 8.82 -20.35
C SER A 74 11.24 8.44 -18.87
N GLY A 75 12.30 8.94 -18.24
CA GLY A 75 12.57 8.67 -16.83
C GLY A 75 11.44 9.14 -15.90
N ASP A 76 10.80 10.26 -16.24
CA ASP A 76 9.70 10.82 -15.47
C ASP A 76 8.43 9.97 -15.57
N GLU A 77 8.14 9.39 -16.74
CA GLU A 77 7.01 8.46 -16.93
C GLU A 77 7.22 7.14 -16.16
N LEU A 78 8.44 6.60 -16.19
CA LEU A 78 8.81 5.41 -15.43
C LEU A 78 8.73 5.65 -13.92
N ALA A 79 9.17 6.81 -13.45
CA ALA A 79 9.07 7.19 -12.05
C ALA A 79 7.61 7.35 -11.60
N LEU A 80 6.76 7.98 -12.42
CA LEU A 80 5.33 8.09 -12.13
C LEU A 80 4.65 6.71 -12.12
N PHE A 81 5.02 5.83 -13.05
CA PHE A 81 4.54 4.44 -13.08
C PHE A 81 4.92 3.69 -11.79
N ALA A 82 6.18 3.78 -11.37
CA ALA A 82 6.66 3.17 -10.13
C ALA A 82 5.93 3.72 -8.90
N LEU A 83 5.66 5.03 -8.85
CA LEU A 83 4.89 5.66 -7.77
C LEU A 83 3.45 5.16 -7.70
N ILE A 84 2.75 5.06 -8.84
CA ILE A 84 1.37 4.54 -8.90
C ILE A 84 1.32 3.09 -8.41
N TRP A 85 2.31 2.28 -8.78
CA TRP A 85 2.40 0.87 -8.41
C TRP A 85 3.01 0.62 -7.02
N PHE A 86 3.59 1.63 -6.37
CA PHE A 86 4.18 1.48 -5.05
C PHE A 86 3.16 1.00 -4.01
N VAL A 87 1.96 1.59 -4.00
CA VAL A 87 0.87 1.24 -3.07
C VAL A 87 0.40 -0.20 -3.22
N PRO A 88 -0.01 -0.69 -4.41
CA PRO A 88 -0.41 -2.09 -4.57
C PRO A 88 0.74 -3.06 -4.35
N PHE A 89 1.99 -2.68 -4.68
CA PHE A 89 3.15 -3.53 -4.43
C PHE A 89 3.40 -3.73 -2.94
N VAL A 90 3.37 -2.66 -2.14
CA VAL A 90 3.48 -2.75 -0.67
C VAL A 90 2.32 -3.56 -0.08
N ALA A 91 1.09 -3.32 -0.55
CA ALA A 91 -0.08 -4.08 -0.10
C ALA A 91 0.06 -5.58 -0.42
N ALA A 92 0.50 -5.92 -1.63
CA ALA A 92 0.75 -7.31 -2.04
C ALA A 92 1.88 -7.96 -1.23
N ALA A 93 2.99 -7.23 -1.02
CA ALA A 93 4.15 -7.72 -0.27
C ALA A 93 3.79 -8.08 1.19
N ILE A 94 2.81 -7.42 1.79
CA ILE A 94 2.32 -7.74 3.14
C ILE A 94 1.24 -8.84 3.08
N ALA A 95 0.28 -8.72 2.16
CA ALA A 95 -0.86 -9.64 2.10
C ALA A 95 -0.46 -11.06 1.70
N ILE A 96 0.43 -11.23 0.72
CA ILE A 96 0.87 -12.52 0.21
C ILE A 96 1.47 -13.41 1.31
N PRO A 97 2.49 -12.99 2.08
CA PRO A 97 3.08 -13.84 3.12
C PRO A 97 2.09 -14.15 4.25
N VAL A 98 1.23 -13.19 4.63
CA VAL A 98 0.20 -13.43 5.66
C VAL A 98 -0.80 -14.48 5.19
N LEU A 99 -1.27 -14.40 3.94
CA LEU A 99 -2.16 -15.39 3.34
C LEU A 99 -1.47 -16.75 3.20
N LEU A 100 -0.21 -16.77 2.77
CA LEU A 100 0.59 -17.98 2.62
C LEU A 100 0.78 -18.69 3.98
N LEU A 101 1.16 -17.95 5.02
CA LEU A 101 1.32 -18.50 6.38
C LEU A 101 -0.01 -19.01 6.95
N ARG A 102 -1.11 -18.28 6.73
CA ARG A 102 -2.45 -18.72 7.12
C ARG A 102 -2.86 -20.00 6.41
N TRP A 103 -2.55 -20.10 5.13
CA TRP A 103 -2.85 -21.28 4.32
C TRP A 103 -2.02 -22.49 4.74
N LEU A 104 -0.71 -22.29 4.96
CA LEU A 104 0.20 -23.32 5.48
C LEU A 104 -0.25 -23.81 6.87
N LYS A 105 -0.69 -22.91 7.75
CA LYS A 105 -1.22 -23.28 9.07
C LYS A 105 -2.49 -24.13 8.97
N ARG A 106 -3.46 -23.74 8.13
CA ARG A 106 -4.67 -24.55 7.87
C ARG A 106 -4.33 -25.93 7.30
N ARG A 107 -3.36 -26.01 6.37
CA ARG A 107 -2.88 -27.29 5.82
C ARG A 107 -2.22 -28.16 6.90
N ARG A 108 -1.46 -27.56 7.82
CA ARG A 108 -0.76 -28.28 8.91
C ARG A 108 -1.73 -28.84 9.95
N GLU A 109 -2.81 -28.13 10.26
CA GLU A 109 -3.86 -28.61 11.17
C GLU A 109 -4.69 -29.76 10.58
N GLY A 110 -4.83 -29.81 9.25
CA GLY A 110 -5.48 -30.93 8.55
C GLY A 110 -4.67 -32.23 8.50
N ILE A 111 -3.35 -32.19 8.80
CA ILE A 111 -2.46 -33.37 8.79
C ILE A 111 -2.05 -33.76 10.23
N ARG A 112 -2.79 -33.32 11.27
CA ARG A 112 -2.59 -33.93 12.59
C ARG A 112 -3.05 -35.39 12.51
N PRO A 113 -2.16 -36.39 12.68
CA PRO A 113 -2.62 -37.75 12.84
C PRO A 113 -3.55 -37.75 14.06
N MET A 114 -4.74 -38.33 13.92
CA MET A 114 -5.58 -38.62 15.08
C MET A 114 -4.69 -39.32 16.11
N ASP A 115 -4.55 -38.73 17.29
CA ASP A 115 -3.95 -39.42 18.43
C ASP A 115 -4.61 -40.78 18.50
N ARG A 116 -3.84 -41.82 18.18
CA ARG A 116 -4.29 -43.19 18.41
C ARG A 116 -4.37 -43.31 19.91
N GLY A 117 -5.59 -43.20 20.43
CA GLY A 117 -5.95 -43.76 21.71
C GLY A 117 -5.57 -45.23 21.69
N SER A 118 -4.52 -45.57 22.44
CA SER A 118 -4.27 -46.89 23.00
C SER A 118 -3.81 -46.58 24.42
N ARG A 119 -4.70 -46.70 25.41
CA ARG A 119 -4.91 -47.95 26.17
C ARG A 119 -3.61 -48.65 26.49
#